data_AF-A0AAW0AQ88-F1
#
_entry.id   AF-A0AAW0AQ88-F1
#
_cell.length_a   1.000
_cell.length_b   1.000
_cell.length_c   1.000
_cell.angle_alpha   90.00
_cell.angle_beta   90.00
_cell.angle_gamma   90.00
#
_symmetry.space_group_name_H-M   'P 1'
#
loop_
_entity.id
_entity.type
_entity.pdbx_description
1 polymer ?
#
loop_
_entity_poly.entity_id
_entity_poly.type
_entity_poly.pdbx_seq_one_letter_code
_entity_poly.pdbx_strand_id
1 'polypeptide(L)'
;SSRGCFVIIWAVSLTQSRQLPVKKLNFKAFSPSSNLLGAIGNSEGAQAQGLADVIILRQMNRDSPGMHFDNILMLIWKTCLVHFTRGVLGLRDHISDTILQYLLSFPYLAFDEDIQRYYSFCADSTNAKLRGELAIFAVLAWWAHKVSYPWLLVSLNRYLSHMNKRYWDLTPNDTNPIEGSHAEDNQIKPTNRPILEAILFAKEQDAQNARIIQEMISSGVLQNPNNSLQSRMKSQAQRKA
;
A
#
# COMPACT_ATOMS: atom_id res chain seq x y z
N SER A 1 -4.26 -12.01 -6.58
CA SER A 1 -3.44 -12.44 -7.73
C SER A 1 -2.30 -13.35 -7.25
N SER A 2 -1.62 -14.12 -8.11
CA SER A 2 -0.53 -15.00 -7.65
C SER A 2 0.77 -14.24 -7.41
N ARG A 3 1.63 -14.74 -6.50
CA ARG A 3 2.96 -14.18 -6.20
C ARG A 3 3.81 -14.00 -7.47
N GLY A 4 3.79 -14.99 -8.37
CA GLY A 4 4.50 -14.92 -9.66
C GLY A 4 4.02 -13.80 -10.58
N CYS A 5 2.72 -13.46 -10.57
CA CYS A 5 2.22 -12.31 -11.33
C CYS A 5 2.80 -11.00 -10.79
N PHE A 6 2.87 -10.86 -9.46
CA PHE A 6 3.45 -9.67 -8.84
C PHE A 6 4.96 -9.57 -9.04
N VAL A 7 5.69 -10.69 -9.12
CA VAL A 7 7.11 -10.67 -9.52
C VAL A 7 7.28 -9.99 -10.88
N ILE A 8 6.43 -10.32 -11.86
CA ILE A 8 6.47 -9.71 -13.19
C ILE A 8 6.14 -8.22 -13.11
N ILE A 9 5.07 -7.85 -12.39
CA ILE A 9 4.67 -6.45 -12.21
C ILE A 9 5.82 -5.64 -11.60
N TRP A 10 6.37 -6.09 -10.46
CA TRP A 10 7.47 -5.42 -9.79
C TRP A 10 8.74 -5.37 -10.64
N ALA A 11 9.06 -6.44 -11.36
CA ALA A 11 10.19 -6.45 -12.27
C ALA A 11 10.03 -5.39 -13.36
N VAL A 12 8.86 -5.27 -13.98
CA VAL A 12 8.60 -4.23 -14.98
C VAL A 12 8.67 -2.84 -14.36
N SER A 13 7.99 -2.60 -13.23
CA SER A 13 7.98 -1.31 -12.53
C SER A 13 9.37 -0.87 -12.09
N LEU A 14 10.23 -1.80 -11.66
CA LEU A 14 11.61 -1.51 -11.25
C LEU A 14 12.59 -1.47 -12.42
N THR A 15 12.11 -1.61 -13.67
CA THR A 15 12.92 -1.43 -14.88
C THR A 15 12.69 -0.02 -15.42
N GLN A 16 13.69 0.85 -15.33
CA GLN A 16 13.63 2.16 -15.99
C GLN A 16 13.56 2.01 -17.51
N SER A 17 12.80 2.92 -18.15
CA SER A 17 12.80 3.12 -19.59
C SER A 17 14.23 3.31 -20.10
N ARG A 18 14.56 2.72 -21.25
CA ARG A 18 15.90 2.73 -21.87
C ARG A 18 16.44 4.13 -22.26
N GLN A 19 15.82 5.22 -21.80
CA GLN A 19 16.02 6.58 -22.32
C GLN A 19 16.65 7.58 -21.35
N LEU A 20 17.02 7.20 -20.12
CA LEU A 20 17.71 8.11 -19.18
C LEU A 20 19.02 7.51 -18.65
N PRO A 21 20.07 8.32 -18.40
CA PRO A 21 21.38 7.80 -18.04
C PRO A 21 21.40 7.21 -16.62
N VAL A 22 21.51 5.88 -16.60
CA VAL A 22 22.30 5.00 -15.71
C VAL A 22 22.46 5.42 -14.23
N LYS A 23 21.36 5.44 -13.47
CA LYS A 23 21.42 4.95 -12.08
C LYS A 23 20.47 3.77 -11.97
N LYS A 24 21.03 2.58 -11.65
CA LYS A 24 20.22 1.39 -11.34
C LYS A 24 19.24 1.77 -10.23
N LEU A 25 17.95 1.60 -10.49
CA LEU A 25 16.93 1.86 -9.50
C LEU A 25 17.11 0.89 -8.32
N ASN A 26 17.28 1.44 -7.11
CA ASN A 26 17.43 0.65 -5.89
C ASN A 26 16.87 1.40 -4.68
N PHE A 27 16.66 0.68 -3.58
CA PHE A 27 16.21 1.22 -2.29
C PHE A 27 17.38 1.74 -1.49
N LYS A 28 17.19 2.89 -0.82
CA LYS A 28 18.16 3.46 0.12
C LYS A 28 18.51 2.52 1.25
N ALA A 29 17.60 1.61 1.62
CA ALA A 29 17.85 0.57 2.61
C ALA A 29 18.99 -0.39 2.21
N PHE A 30 19.21 -0.60 0.90
CA PHE A 30 20.24 -1.51 0.38
C PHE A 30 21.37 -0.80 -0.35
N SER A 31 21.18 0.47 -0.71
CA SER A 31 22.16 1.27 -1.43
C SER A 31 21.97 2.76 -1.09
N PRO A 32 22.78 3.33 -0.18
CA PRO A 32 22.58 4.69 0.33
C PRO A 32 22.51 5.80 -0.75
N SER A 33 23.19 5.58 -1.87
CA SER A 33 23.24 6.50 -3.03
C SER A 33 21.99 6.46 -3.92
N SER A 34 21.04 5.58 -3.60
CA SER A 34 19.81 5.40 -4.37
C SER A 34 18.68 6.32 -3.91
N ASN A 35 17.55 6.33 -4.65
CA ASN A 35 16.46 7.29 -4.45
C ASN A 35 15.16 6.67 -3.92
N LEU A 36 14.95 5.36 -4.03
CA LEU A 36 13.72 4.75 -3.50
C LEU A 36 13.80 4.66 -1.98
N LEU A 37 12.83 5.24 -1.28
CA LEU A 37 12.78 5.23 0.19
C LEU A 37 12.12 3.97 0.72
N GLY A 38 11.08 3.50 0.03
CA GLY A 38 10.28 2.35 0.37
C GLY A 38 9.25 2.09 -0.73
N ALA A 39 8.47 1.04 -0.56
CA ALA A 39 7.33 0.69 -1.41
C ALA A 39 6.07 0.70 -0.57
N ILE A 40 4.99 1.25 -1.15
CA ILE A 40 3.67 1.21 -0.55
C ILE A 40 2.82 0.23 -1.35
N GLY A 41 2.05 -0.60 -0.65
CA GLY A 41 1.06 -1.45 -1.30
C GLY A 41 0.00 -1.92 -0.33
N ASN A 42 -0.81 -2.86 -0.78
CA ASN A 42 -1.94 -3.35 -0.02
C ASN A 42 -1.44 -4.39 1.00
N SER A 43 -2.31 -4.82 1.91
CA SER A 43 -2.01 -5.93 2.83
C SER A 43 -2.05 -7.32 2.16
N GLU A 44 -1.82 -7.41 0.84
CA GLU A 44 -1.83 -8.66 0.07
C GLU A 44 -0.44 -9.31 0.08
N GLY A 45 -0.34 -10.50 0.69
CA GLY A 45 0.94 -11.21 0.85
C GLY A 45 1.64 -11.53 -0.47
N ALA A 46 0.88 -11.88 -1.52
CA ALA A 46 1.44 -12.14 -2.84
C ALA A 46 2.12 -10.91 -3.46
N GLN A 47 1.56 -9.72 -3.23
CA GLN A 47 2.12 -8.45 -3.72
C GLN A 47 3.44 -8.12 -3.02
N ALA A 48 3.43 -8.13 -1.69
CA ALA A 48 4.61 -7.82 -0.89
C ALA A 48 5.73 -8.84 -1.14
N GLN A 49 5.43 -10.13 -1.06
CA GLN A 49 6.44 -11.18 -1.29
C GLN A 49 7.00 -11.16 -2.73
N GLY A 50 6.17 -10.83 -3.72
CA GLY A 50 6.63 -10.66 -5.10
C GLY A 50 7.65 -9.52 -5.25
N LEU A 51 7.55 -8.43 -4.47
CA LEU A 51 8.56 -7.37 -4.45
C LEU A 51 9.88 -7.88 -3.88
N ALA A 52 9.81 -8.59 -2.76
CA ALA A 52 11.01 -9.15 -2.11
C ALA A 52 11.73 -10.14 -3.02
N ASP A 53 10.99 -10.98 -3.76
CA ASP A 53 11.57 -11.86 -4.78
C ASP A 53 12.33 -11.09 -5.85
N VAL A 54 11.77 -9.98 -6.37
CA VAL A 54 12.45 -9.16 -7.38
C VAL A 54 13.74 -8.55 -6.83
N ILE A 55 13.75 -8.12 -5.57
CA ILE A 55 14.95 -7.58 -4.91
C ILE A 55 16.05 -8.64 -4.83
N ILE A 56 15.69 -9.87 -4.44
CA ILE A 56 16.63 -11.01 -4.37
C ILE A 56 17.13 -11.38 -5.77
N LEU A 57 16.22 -11.58 -6.73
CA LEU A 57 16.54 -11.98 -8.11
C LEU A 57 17.43 -10.95 -8.83
N ARG A 58 17.20 -9.66 -8.58
CA ARG A 58 18.01 -8.56 -9.15
C ARG A 58 19.27 -8.25 -8.35
N GLN A 59 19.50 -8.95 -7.25
CA GLN A 59 20.60 -8.71 -6.32
C GLN A 59 20.66 -7.22 -5.93
N MET A 60 19.53 -6.66 -5.53
CA MET A 60 19.44 -5.26 -5.08
C MET A 60 20.00 -5.10 -3.66
N ASN A 61 19.97 -6.17 -2.87
CA ASN A 61 20.48 -6.30 -1.50
C ASN A 61 21.92 -6.86 -1.43
N ARG A 62 22.83 -6.45 -2.33
CA ARG A 62 24.18 -7.05 -2.46
C ARG A 62 24.99 -7.04 -1.17
N ASP A 63 24.83 -6.00 -0.36
CA ASP A 63 25.56 -5.81 0.90
C ASP A 63 24.99 -6.67 2.03
N SER A 64 23.89 -7.39 1.78
CA SER A 64 23.26 -8.32 2.71
C SER A 64 22.71 -9.54 1.95
N PRO A 65 23.59 -10.35 1.33
CA PRO A 65 23.19 -11.52 0.58
C PRO A 65 22.57 -12.56 1.52
N GLY A 66 21.55 -13.29 1.04
CA GLY A 66 20.86 -14.32 1.83
C GLY A 66 19.78 -13.79 2.79
N MET A 67 19.49 -12.49 2.78
CA MET A 67 18.39 -11.93 3.57
C MET A 67 17.04 -12.57 3.20
N HIS A 68 16.33 -13.08 4.21
CA HIS A 68 14.98 -13.63 4.04
C HIS A 68 13.99 -12.57 3.55
N PHE A 69 12.99 -12.96 2.76
CA PHE A 69 12.04 -12.01 2.16
C PHE A 69 11.29 -11.16 3.20
N ASP A 70 10.94 -11.73 4.37
CA ASP A 70 10.29 -10.98 5.44
C ASP A 70 11.17 -9.83 5.96
N ASN A 71 12.48 -10.07 6.12
CA ASN A 71 13.43 -9.07 6.57
C ASN A 71 13.59 -7.94 5.54
N ILE A 72 13.56 -8.29 4.25
CA ILE A 72 13.54 -7.30 3.16
C ILE A 72 12.29 -6.42 3.31
N LEU A 73 11.11 -7.02 3.49
CA LEU A 73 9.85 -6.29 3.59
C LEU A 73 9.79 -5.40 4.83
N MET A 74 10.27 -5.87 5.98
CA MET A 74 10.31 -5.05 7.20
C MET A 74 11.12 -3.75 7.02
N LEU A 75 12.10 -3.73 6.11
CA LEU A 75 12.96 -2.57 5.86
C LEU A 75 12.38 -1.56 4.87
N ILE A 76 11.54 -2.00 3.93
CA ILE A 76 11.14 -1.19 2.77
C ILE A 76 9.63 -1.13 2.53
N TRP A 77 8.84 -2.04 3.08
CA TRP A 77 7.41 -2.13 2.81
C TRP A 77 6.61 -1.31 3.82
N LYS A 78 5.69 -0.51 3.32
CA LYS A 78 4.68 0.20 4.11
C LYS A 78 3.30 -0.18 3.60
N THR A 79 2.44 -0.66 4.48
CA THR A 79 1.08 -1.02 4.07
C THR A 79 0.23 0.24 3.98
N CYS A 80 -0.52 0.38 2.89
CA CYS A 80 -1.45 1.47 2.67
C CYS A 80 -2.52 1.50 3.77
N LEU A 81 -2.59 2.63 4.47
CA LEU A 81 -3.48 2.83 5.61
C LEU A 81 -4.95 2.79 5.22
N VAL A 82 -5.28 3.19 3.99
CA VAL A 82 -6.64 3.09 3.44
C VAL A 82 -7.07 1.63 3.33
N HIS A 83 -6.21 0.75 2.83
CA HIS A 83 -6.52 -0.68 2.72
C HIS A 83 -6.62 -1.36 4.09
N PHE A 84 -5.75 -0.97 5.03
CA PHE A 84 -5.89 -1.40 6.43
C PHE A 84 -7.25 -0.96 7.01
N THR A 85 -7.59 0.32 6.86
CA THR A 85 -8.84 0.90 7.37
C THR A 85 -10.05 0.21 6.77
N ARG A 86 -10.10 0.03 5.45
CA ARG A 86 -11.17 -0.72 4.76
C ARG A 86 -11.29 -2.15 5.28
N GLY A 87 -10.16 -2.83 5.51
CA GLY A 87 -10.15 -4.18 6.06
C GLY A 87 -10.72 -4.26 7.48
N VAL A 88 -10.48 -3.24 8.31
CA VAL A 88 -11.08 -3.15 9.66
C VAL A 88 -12.55 -2.74 9.59
N LEU A 89 -12.93 -1.81 8.69
CA LEU A 89 -14.32 -1.41 8.46
C LEU A 89 -15.20 -2.56 7.98
N GLY A 90 -14.62 -3.55 7.28
CA GLY A 90 -15.33 -4.78 6.91
C GLY A 90 -15.80 -5.62 8.11
N LEU A 91 -15.33 -5.35 9.33
CA LEU A 91 -15.77 -6.00 10.55
C LEU A 91 -16.94 -5.28 11.23
N ARG A 92 -17.33 -4.08 10.76
CA ARG A 92 -18.30 -3.19 11.42
C ARG A 92 -19.61 -3.87 11.77
N ASP A 93 -20.12 -4.76 10.92
CA ASP A 93 -21.40 -5.43 11.13
C ASP A 93 -21.33 -6.53 12.22
N HIS A 94 -20.12 -6.84 12.69
CA HIS A 94 -19.87 -7.90 13.67
C HIS A 94 -19.38 -7.37 15.02
N ILE A 95 -18.97 -6.10 15.13
CA ILE A 95 -18.34 -5.54 16.33
C ILE A 95 -18.96 -4.19 16.71
N SER A 96 -18.79 -3.76 17.95
CA SER A 96 -19.21 -2.42 18.37
C SER A 96 -18.29 -1.34 17.81
N ASP A 97 -18.79 -0.10 17.71
CA ASP A 97 -17.97 1.05 17.28
C ASP A 97 -16.75 1.27 18.17
N THR A 98 -16.86 1.01 19.48
CA THR A 98 -15.72 1.09 20.40
C THR A 98 -14.61 0.11 20.01
N ILE A 99 -14.96 -1.13 19.66
CA ILE A 99 -13.99 -2.13 19.22
C ILE A 99 -13.43 -1.75 17.86
N LEU A 100 -14.28 -1.28 16.95
CA LEU A 100 -13.86 -0.81 15.63
C LEU A 100 -12.80 0.29 15.74
N GLN A 101 -13.04 1.31 16.59
CA GLN A 101 -12.08 2.39 16.84
C GLN A 101 -10.80 1.87 17.50
N TYR A 102 -10.91 0.89 18.41
CA TYR A 102 -9.75 0.26 19.02
C TYR A 102 -8.90 -0.47 17.98
N LEU A 103 -9.49 -1.24 17.07
CA LEU A 103 -8.75 -1.91 15.99
C LEU A 103 -8.09 -0.90 15.03
N LEU A 104 -8.77 0.21 14.74
CA LEU A 104 -8.23 1.29 13.90
C LEU A 104 -7.07 2.05 14.57
N SER A 105 -6.87 1.92 15.89
CA SER A 105 -5.82 2.66 16.60
C SER A 105 -4.42 2.05 16.41
N PHE A 106 -4.31 0.81 15.92
CA PHE A 106 -3.04 0.09 15.81
C PHE A 106 -1.89 0.88 15.15
N PRO A 107 -2.08 1.58 14.01
CA PRO A 107 -1.01 2.32 13.34
C PRO A 107 -0.39 3.44 14.18
N TYR A 108 -1.10 3.89 15.21
CA TYR A 108 -0.75 5.04 16.03
C TYR A 108 -0.21 4.67 17.42
N LEU A 109 -0.16 3.38 17.75
CA LEU A 109 0.43 2.93 19.01
C LEU A 109 1.94 3.21 19.00
N ALA A 110 2.45 3.76 20.10
CA ALA A 110 3.83 4.24 20.20
C ALA A 110 4.63 3.60 21.34
N PHE A 111 4.02 2.69 22.10
CA PHE A 111 4.63 2.07 23.29
C PHE A 111 4.42 0.56 23.26
N ASP A 112 5.42 -0.18 23.74
CA ASP A 112 5.38 -1.64 23.79
C ASP A 112 4.20 -2.15 24.60
N GLU A 113 3.89 -1.52 25.72
CA GLU A 113 2.77 -1.90 26.59
C GLU A 113 1.42 -1.85 25.87
N ASP A 114 1.20 -0.78 25.09
CA ASP A 114 -0.04 -0.62 24.32
C ASP A 114 -0.13 -1.63 23.17
N ILE A 115 1.00 -1.92 22.52
CA ILE A 115 1.09 -2.90 21.44
C ILE A 115 0.83 -4.31 21.97
N GLN A 116 1.43 -4.68 23.10
CA GLN A 116 1.17 -5.98 23.72
C GLN A 116 -0.28 -6.10 24.17
N ARG A 117 -0.85 -5.03 24.76
CA ARG A 117 -2.28 -5.00 25.10
C ARG A 117 -3.16 -5.19 23.86
N TYR A 118 -2.81 -4.57 22.74
CA TYR A 118 -3.52 -4.74 21.47
C TYR A 118 -3.42 -6.18 20.96
N TYR A 119 -2.24 -6.80 21.01
CA TYR A 119 -2.02 -8.19 20.61
C TYR A 119 -2.83 -9.16 21.46
N SER A 120 -2.79 -8.99 22.79
CA SER A 120 -3.60 -9.79 23.70
C SER A 120 -5.10 -9.63 23.42
N PHE A 121 -5.58 -8.40 23.18
CA PHE A 121 -6.98 -8.16 22.85
C PHE A 121 -7.42 -8.91 21.59
N CYS A 122 -6.60 -8.90 20.53
CA CYS A 122 -6.93 -9.52 19.25
C CYS A 122 -6.78 -11.04 19.27
N ALA A 123 -5.94 -11.59 20.14
CA ALA A 123 -5.71 -13.04 20.27
C ALA A 123 -6.67 -13.72 21.26
N ASP A 124 -7.36 -12.95 22.09
CA ASP A 124 -8.20 -13.46 23.17
C ASP A 124 -9.58 -13.91 22.66
N SER A 125 -9.79 -15.23 22.58
CA SER A 125 -11.07 -15.85 22.23
C SER A 125 -12.11 -15.78 23.35
N THR A 126 -11.72 -15.38 24.56
CA THR A 126 -12.58 -15.26 25.74
C THR A 126 -12.97 -13.82 26.05
N ASN A 127 -12.58 -12.88 25.20
CA ASN A 127 -12.70 -11.46 25.45
C ASN A 127 -14.17 -11.02 25.57
N ALA A 128 -14.63 -10.80 26.81
CA ALA A 128 -16.00 -10.41 27.12
C ALA A 128 -16.43 -9.06 26.50
N LYS A 129 -15.49 -8.25 25.99
CA LYS A 129 -15.82 -7.01 25.28
C LYS A 129 -16.35 -7.28 23.87
N LEU A 130 -16.01 -8.41 23.26
CA LEU A 130 -16.54 -8.86 21.97
C LEU A 130 -17.95 -9.42 22.19
N ARG A 131 -18.97 -8.75 21.64
CA ARG A 131 -20.37 -9.15 21.83
C ARG A 131 -20.74 -10.31 20.92
N GLY A 132 -20.65 -11.53 21.44
CA GLY A 132 -21.13 -12.74 20.78
C GLY A 132 -20.09 -13.48 19.94
N GLU A 133 -20.39 -14.75 19.65
CA GLU A 133 -19.47 -15.68 18.98
C GLU A 133 -19.02 -15.20 17.58
N LEU A 134 -19.91 -14.52 16.84
CA LEU A 134 -19.61 -13.99 15.52
C LEU A 134 -18.56 -12.86 15.57
N ALA A 135 -18.63 -11.99 16.59
CA ALA A 135 -17.64 -10.93 16.81
C ALA A 135 -16.26 -11.50 17.09
N ILE A 136 -16.20 -12.51 17.96
CA ILE A 136 -14.98 -13.23 18.32
C ILE A 136 -14.37 -13.88 17.09
N PHE A 137 -15.16 -14.62 16.32
CA PHE A 137 -14.67 -15.27 15.10
C PHE A 137 -14.15 -14.26 14.07
N ALA A 138 -14.87 -13.18 13.83
CA ALA A 138 -14.48 -12.16 12.86
C ALA A 138 -13.13 -11.50 13.22
N VAL A 139 -12.94 -11.13 14.50
CA VAL A 139 -11.69 -10.54 14.99
C VAL A 139 -10.55 -11.55 14.95
N LEU A 140 -10.76 -12.79 15.40
CA LEU A 140 -9.74 -13.84 15.39
C LEU A 140 -9.30 -14.20 13.96
N ALA A 141 -10.24 -14.31 13.02
CA ALA A 141 -9.91 -14.58 11.61
C ALA A 141 -9.12 -13.44 10.98
N TRP A 142 -9.53 -12.19 11.25
CA TRP A 142 -8.79 -11.01 10.82
C TRP A 142 -7.38 -10.98 11.43
N TRP A 143 -7.26 -11.29 12.73
CA TRP A 143 -6.00 -11.31 13.46
C TRP A 143 -5.06 -12.41 12.97
N ALA A 144 -5.57 -13.61 12.71
CA ALA A 144 -4.82 -14.74 12.15
C ALA A 144 -4.13 -14.35 10.83
N HIS A 145 -4.82 -13.58 9.97
CA HIS A 145 -4.20 -13.03 8.76
C HIS A 145 -3.10 -11.99 9.09
N LYS A 146 -3.23 -11.20 10.15
CA LYS A 146 -2.20 -10.20 10.49
C LYS A 146 -0.91 -10.85 10.99
N VAL A 147 -1.03 -11.93 11.75
CA VAL A 147 0.13 -12.64 12.32
C VAL A 147 0.73 -13.67 11.37
N SER A 148 0.04 -14.07 10.30
CA SER A 148 0.58 -15.01 9.30
C SER A 148 1.75 -14.43 8.49
N TYR A 149 1.91 -13.11 8.49
CA TYR A 149 2.96 -12.40 7.78
C TYR A 149 3.77 -11.54 8.77
N PRO A 150 5.02 -11.94 9.12
CA PRO A 150 5.82 -11.21 10.11
C PRO A 150 6.01 -9.71 9.79
N TRP A 151 6.11 -9.37 8.50
CA TRP A 151 6.29 -7.99 8.04
C TRP A 151 5.01 -7.13 8.13
N LEU A 152 3.81 -7.74 8.22
CA LEU A 152 2.56 -7.01 8.00
C LEU A 152 2.28 -6.00 9.11
N LEU A 153 2.33 -6.41 10.37
CA LEU A 153 2.16 -5.51 11.51
C LEU A 153 3.27 -4.45 11.58
N VAL A 154 4.51 -4.84 11.30
CA VAL A 154 5.68 -3.96 11.22
C VAL A 154 5.51 -2.89 10.14
N SER A 155 4.86 -3.23 9.02
CA SER A 155 4.61 -2.30 7.90
C SER A 155 3.43 -1.34 8.11
N LEU A 156 2.66 -1.51 9.19
CA LEU A 156 1.48 -0.70 9.52
C LEU A 156 1.75 0.32 10.63
N ASN A 157 2.74 0.07 11.48
CA ASN A 157 3.00 0.85 12.67
C ASN A 157 4.41 1.46 12.63
N ARG A 158 4.50 2.78 12.81
CA ARG A 158 5.76 3.52 12.77
C ARG A 158 6.74 3.08 13.86
N TYR A 159 6.26 2.78 15.06
CA TYR A 159 7.10 2.35 16.18
C TYR A 159 7.76 1.01 15.87
N LEU A 160 6.97 0.02 15.44
CA LEU A 160 7.44 -1.33 15.10
C LEU A 160 8.28 -1.38 13.82
N SER A 161 8.08 -0.47 12.87
CA SER A 161 8.74 -0.52 11.57
C SER A 161 10.27 -0.53 11.66
N HIS A 162 10.91 -1.46 10.93
CA HIS A 162 12.37 -1.48 10.75
C HIS A 162 12.82 -0.52 9.63
N MET A 163 11.89 0.08 8.88
CA MET A 163 12.21 1.16 7.95
C MET A 163 12.84 2.32 8.72
N ASN A 164 13.86 2.94 8.12
CA ASN A 164 14.43 4.17 8.67
C ASN A 164 13.30 5.20 8.90
N LYS A 165 13.24 5.78 10.10
CA LYS A 165 12.12 6.63 10.50
C LYS A 165 11.92 7.84 9.59
N ARG A 166 13.01 8.43 9.07
CA ARG A 166 12.93 9.51 8.07
C ARG A 166 12.32 9.01 6.76
N TYR A 167 12.66 7.81 6.32
CA TYR A 167 12.07 7.22 5.11
C TYR A 167 10.60 6.91 5.32
N TRP A 168 10.23 6.40 6.50
CA TRP A 168 8.83 6.18 6.88
C TRP A 168 7.99 7.45 6.83
N ASP A 169 8.52 8.55 7.40
CA ASP A 169 7.82 9.83 7.49
C ASP A 169 7.66 10.51 6.11
N LEU A 170 8.62 10.28 5.20
CA LEU A 170 8.56 10.78 3.82
C LEU A 170 7.75 9.89 2.88
N THR A 171 7.53 8.62 3.24
CA THR A 171 6.74 7.69 2.46
C THR A 171 5.25 7.92 2.78
N PRO A 172 4.38 8.20 1.80
CA PRO A 172 2.97 8.46 2.09
C PRO A 172 2.28 7.30 2.82
N ASN A 173 1.21 7.62 3.54
CA ASN A 173 0.38 6.62 4.24
C ASN A 173 -0.70 6.03 3.34
N ASP A 174 -0.97 6.66 2.20
CA ASP A 174 -1.96 6.23 1.23
C ASP A 174 -1.32 6.03 -0.15
N THR A 175 -2.07 5.33 -0.99
CA THR A 175 -1.76 5.16 -2.40
C THR A 175 -2.58 6.13 -3.24
N ASN A 176 -2.97 7.31 -2.74
CA ASN A 176 -3.95 8.19 -3.39
C ASN A 176 -3.67 8.51 -4.89
N PRO A 177 -2.40 8.67 -5.35
CA PRO A 177 -2.12 8.78 -6.79
C PRO A 177 -2.47 7.53 -7.62
N ILE A 178 -2.46 6.35 -7.00
CA ILE A 178 -2.76 5.03 -7.58
C ILE A 178 -4.23 4.61 -7.32
N GLU A 179 -4.86 5.10 -6.25
CA GLU A 179 -6.30 4.84 -6.02
C GLU A 179 -7.21 5.69 -6.91
N GLY A 180 -6.78 6.90 -7.27
CA GLY A 180 -7.42 7.68 -8.34
C GLY A 180 -7.44 6.90 -9.65
N SER A 181 -6.33 6.22 -9.99
CA SER A 181 -6.28 5.36 -11.18
C SER A 181 -7.15 4.12 -11.01
N HIS A 182 -7.29 3.50 -9.83
CA HIS A 182 -8.24 2.39 -9.64
C HIS A 182 -9.72 2.81 -9.77
N ALA A 183 -10.09 3.99 -9.29
CA ALA A 183 -11.46 4.49 -9.44
C ALA A 183 -11.76 4.87 -10.91
N GLU A 184 -10.81 5.49 -11.60
CA GLU A 184 -10.91 5.75 -13.05
C GLU A 184 -10.86 4.45 -13.86
N ASP A 185 -9.97 3.51 -13.56
CA ASP A 185 -9.86 2.21 -14.23
C ASP A 185 -11.13 1.38 -14.07
N ASN A 186 -11.73 1.38 -12.88
CA ASN A 186 -13.01 0.70 -12.61
C ASN A 186 -14.20 1.40 -13.28
N GLN A 187 -14.17 2.73 -13.45
CA GLN A 187 -15.19 3.47 -14.20
C GLN A 187 -15.02 3.32 -15.72
N ILE A 188 -13.80 3.11 -16.20
CA ILE A 188 -13.48 3.09 -17.62
C ILE A 188 -13.55 1.67 -18.20
N LYS A 189 -13.20 0.58 -17.48
CA LYS A 189 -13.25 -0.81 -18.04
C LYS A 189 -13.51 -1.95 -17.03
N PRO A 190 -14.33 -2.95 -17.39
CA PRO A 190 -14.48 -4.18 -16.61
C PRO A 190 -13.21 -5.05 -16.61
N THR A 191 -12.98 -5.68 -15.46
CA THR A 191 -11.74 -6.26 -14.93
C THR A 191 -11.28 -7.58 -15.56
N ASN A 192 -11.12 -7.66 -16.90
CA ASN A 192 -10.79 -8.92 -17.59
C ASN A 192 -9.77 -8.81 -18.74
N ARG A 193 -8.72 -7.98 -18.60
CA ARG A 193 -7.61 -7.99 -19.56
C ARG A 193 -6.50 -8.96 -19.14
N PRO A 194 -5.84 -9.65 -20.09
CA PRO A 194 -4.60 -10.37 -19.82
C PRO A 194 -3.59 -9.44 -19.12
N ILE A 195 -2.88 -9.95 -18.11
CA ILE A 195 -1.99 -9.17 -17.22
C ILE A 195 -0.99 -8.31 -18.01
N LEU A 196 -0.43 -8.83 -19.10
CA LEU A 196 0.51 -8.10 -19.93
C LEU A 196 -0.12 -6.87 -20.60
N GLU A 197 -1.36 -6.98 -21.09
CA GLU A 197 -2.08 -5.86 -21.70
C GLU A 197 -2.45 -4.81 -20.66
N ALA A 198 -2.84 -5.23 -19.46
CA ALA A 198 -3.10 -4.32 -18.35
C ALA A 198 -1.84 -3.52 -17.96
N ILE A 199 -0.68 -4.19 -17.88
CA ILE A 199 0.61 -3.55 -17.58
C ILE A 199 1.02 -2.57 -18.69
N LEU A 200 0.92 -2.97 -19.96
CA LEU A 200 1.27 -2.10 -21.08
C LEU A 200 0.37 -0.88 -21.17
N PHE A 201 -0.93 -1.05 -20.91
CA PHE A 201 -1.90 0.04 -20.86
C PHE A 201 -1.62 1.01 -19.71
N ALA A 202 -1.40 0.49 -18.49
CA ALA A 202 -1.04 1.33 -17.34
C ALA A 202 0.24 2.15 -17.61
N LYS A 203 1.24 1.52 -18.24
CA LYS A 203 2.48 2.21 -18.64
C LYS A 203 2.24 3.34 -19.65
N GLU A 204 1.33 3.14 -20.60
CA GLU A 204 0.96 4.18 -21.57
C GLU A 204 0.23 5.35 -20.89
N GLN A 205 -0.69 5.05 -19.97
CA GLN A 205 -1.43 6.04 -19.19
C GLN A 205 -0.48 6.86 -18.30
N ASP A 206 0.44 6.21 -17.59
CA ASP A 206 1.47 6.87 -16.78
C ASP A 206 2.34 7.80 -17.63
N ALA A 207 2.71 7.36 -18.85
CA ALA A 207 3.50 8.18 -19.77
C ALA A 207 2.72 9.39 -20.34
N GLN A 208 1.39 9.31 -20.43
CA GLN A 208 0.55 10.45 -20.78
C GLN A 208 0.40 11.41 -19.61
N ASN A 209 0.13 10.90 -18.41
CA ASN A 209 0.02 11.70 -17.20
C ASN A 209 1.32 12.44 -16.88
N ALA A 210 2.47 11.76 -17.02
CA ALA A 210 3.78 12.38 -16.84
C ALA A 210 4.04 13.51 -17.86
N ARG A 211 3.60 13.35 -19.11
CA ARG A 211 3.68 14.41 -20.13
C ARG A 211 2.81 15.60 -19.78
N ILE A 212 1.56 15.35 -19.37
CA ILE A 212 0.64 16.40 -18.93
C ILE A 212 1.21 17.17 -17.74
N ILE A 213 1.76 16.48 -16.73
CA ILE A 213 2.41 17.11 -15.58
C ILE A 213 3.61 17.95 -16.03
N GLN A 214 4.45 17.43 -16.93
CA GLN A 214 5.61 18.14 -17.44
C GLN A 214 5.20 19.40 -18.24
N GLU A 215 4.13 19.32 -19.03
CA GLU A 215 3.55 20.44 -19.78
C GLU A 215 2.88 21.47 -18.85
N MET A 216 2.24 21.05 -17.77
CA MET A 216 1.69 21.94 -16.74
C MET A 216 2.80 22.69 -16.00
N ILE A 217 3.91 22.01 -15.70
CA ILE A 217 5.08 22.62 -15.08
C ILE A 217 5.74 23.63 -16.03
N SER A 218 5.87 23.30 -17.32
CA SER A 218 6.51 24.19 -18.30
C SER A 218 5.64 25.37 -18.74
N SER A 219 4.32 25.20 -18.79
CA SER A 219 3.37 26.26 -19.15
C SER A 219 2.96 27.16 -17.99
N GLY A 220 3.22 26.76 -16.73
CA GLY A 220 2.81 27.49 -15.54
C GLY A 220 1.29 27.47 -15.27
N VAL A 221 0.52 26.71 -16.06
CA VAL A 221 -0.93 26.57 -15.91
C VAL A 221 -1.24 25.24 -15.21
N LEU A 222 -1.41 25.29 -13.90
CA LEU A 222 -1.84 24.13 -13.11
C LEU A 222 -3.34 23.88 -13.33
N GLN A 223 -3.71 22.62 -13.59
CA GLN A 223 -5.12 22.23 -13.57
C GLN A 223 -5.69 22.48 -12.17
N ASN A 224 -6.75 23.28 -12.09
CA ASN A 224 -7.50 23.44 -10.85
C ASN A 224 -8.32 22.16 -10.63
N PRO A 225 -8.05 21.35 -9.57
CA PRO A 225 -8.76 20.11 -9.31
C PRO A 225 -10.27 20.31 -9.07
N ASN A 226 -10.70 21.54 -8.75
CA ASN A 226 -12.10 21.93 -8.60
C ASN A 226 -12.77 22.34 -9.91
N ASN A 227 -12.10 22.19 -11.06
CA ASN A 227 -12.59 22.67 -12.36
C ASN A 227 -12.58 21.59 -13.46
N SER A 228 -12.61 20.32 -13.07
CA SER A 228 -12.81 19.20 -14.00
C SER A 228 -14.22 19.25 -14.61
N LEU A 229 -14.38 18.71 -15.84
CA LEU A 229 -15.70 18.59 -16.48
C LEU A 229 -16.73 17.90 -15.59
N GLN A 230 -16.32 16.86 -14.85
CA GLN A 230 -17.16 16.20 -13.85
C GLN A 230 -17.56 17.12 -12.70
N SER A 231 -16.62 17.91 -12.14
CA SER A 231 -16.96 18.88 -11.08
C SER A 231 -17.93 19.96 -11.57
N ARG A 232 -17.78 20.41 -12.83
CA ARG A 232 -18.69 21.36 -13.48
C ARG A 232 -20.08 20.76 -13.69
N MET A 233 -20.15 19.54 -14.20
CA MET A 233 -21.42 18.82 -14.40
C MET A 233 -22.14 18.55 -13.08
N LYS A 234 -21.40 18.14 -12.03
CA LYS A 234 -21.96 17.89 -10.69
C LYS A 234 -22.50 19.18 -10.04
N SER A 235 -21.75 20.28 -10.16
CA SER A 235 -22.18 21.60 -9.70
C SER A 235 -23.39 22.14 -10.47
N GLN A 236 -23.49 21.83 -11.77
CA GLN A 236 -24.61 22.25 -12.61
C GLN A 236 -25.88 21.42 -12.34
N ALA A 237 -25.73 20.14 -12.01
CA ALA A 237 -26.82 19.28 -11.54
C ALA A 237 -27.35 19.73 -10.18
N GLN A 238 -26.47 20.14 -9.26
CA GLN A 238 -26.86 20.65 -7.94
C GLN A 238 -27.55 22.03 -7.97
N ARG A 239 -27.36 22.83 -9.03
CA ARG A 239 -28.09 24.12 -9.20
C ARG A 239 -29.49 23.96 -9.82
N LYS A 240 -29.83 22.77 -10.32
CA LYS A 240 -31.11 22.48 -10.98
C LYS A 240 -32.05 21.62 -10.12
N ALA A 241 -31.64 21.27 -8.90
CA ALA A 241 -32.48 20.68 -7.86
C ALA A 241 -32.84 21.76 -6.84
#